data_AF-A0AAJ1SZR7-F1
#
_entry.id   AF-A0AAJ1SZR7-F1
#
_cell.length_a   1.000
_cell.length_b   1.000
_cell.length_c   1.000
_cell.angle_alpha   90.00
_cell.angle_beta   90.00
_cell.angle_gamma   90.00
#
_symmetry.space_group_name_H-M   'P 1'
#
loop_
_entity.id
_entity.type
_entity.pdbx_description
1 polymer ?
#
loop_
_entity_poly.entity_id
_entity_poly.type
_entity_poly.pdbx_seq_one_letter_code
_entity_poly.pdbx_strand_id
1 'polypeptide(L)'
;MKSTMMRTLVPATLAAAAIVIPVPAATADVPPDVILDPGLGCPGFALGLSRSDGNLVVKKFFDKNGNQVRLLEAGKGTLNTYTNYGPDPVNPVAGKSISIRTDGSVTSTKFNPDGTITVTATGHNGLIMYPTDVPAGPTTTQYTGKIVYTIEAGIFTLVSTTGRALDVCDALK
;
A
#
# COMPACT_ATOMS: atom_id res chain seq x y z
N MET A 1 -51.49 20.69 -75.45
CA MET A 1 -51.56 21.56 -74.25
C MET A 1 -50.29 21.38 -73.46
N LYS A 2 -49.61 22.50 -73.17
CA LYS A 2 -48.29 22.58 -72.52
C LYS A 2 -48.38 22.09 -71.06
N SER A 3 -47.38 21.36 -70.59
CA SER A 3 -47.06 21.31 -69.16
C SER A 3 -45.54 21.31 -68.96
N THR A 4 -45.12 22.18 -68.06
CA THR A 4 -43.79 22.75 -67.86
C THR A 4 -42.94 21.84 -66.98
N MET A 5 -41.74 21.46 -67.43
CA MET A 5 -40.73 20.84 -66.56
C MET A 5 -40.03 21.91 -65.72
N MET A 6 -40.24 21.87 -64.40
CA MET A 6 -39.58 22.72 -63.43
C MET A 6 -38.38 21.94 -62.84
N ARG A 7 -37.17 22.37 -63.18
CA ARG A 7 -35.92 21.96 -62.52
C ARG A 7 -35.72 22.84 -61.28
N THR A 8 -35.44 22.26 -60.12
CA THR A 8 -34.94 23.03 -58.97
C THR A 8 -33.98 22.18 -58.14
N LEU A 9 -32.85 22.80 -57.78
CA LEU A 9 -31.64 22.26 -57.16
C LEU A 9 -31.90 21.63 -55.78
N VAL A 10 -31.19 20.53 -55.50
CA VAL A 10 -31.00 19.99 -54.14
C VAL A 10 -29.72 20.61 -53.55
N PRO A 11 -29.76 21.27 -52.38
CA PRO A 11 -28.55 21.71 -51.69
C PRO A 11 -27.90 20.54 -50.95
N ALA A 12 -26.63 20.25 -51.26
CA ALA A 12 -25.81 19.32 -50.51
C ALA A 12 -25.28 20.00 -49.25
N THR A 13 -25.85 19.68 -48.10
CA THR A 13 -25.33 20.07 -46.79
C THR A 13 -24.18 19.13 -46.40
N LEU A 14 -22.94 19.63 -46.40
CA LEU A 14 -21.79 18.94 -45.80
C LEU A 14 -21.98 18.88 -44.27
N ALA A 15 -22.28 17.70 -43.74
CA ALA A 15 -22.21 17.44 -42.31
C ALA A 15 -20.74 17.20 -41.91
N ALA A 16 -20.13 18.18 -41.24
CA ALA A 16 -18.84 17.99 -40.59
C ALA A 16 -19.05 17.13 -39.33
N ALA A 17 -18.73 15.84 -39.41
CA ALA A 17 -18.73 14.95 -38.26
C ALA A 17 -17.54 15.27 -37.36
N ALA A 18 -17.80 15.92 -36.21
CA ALA A 18 -16.80 16.09 -35.17
C ALA A 18 -16.50 14.71 -34.54
N ILE A 19 -15.28 14.21 -34.77
CA ILE A 19 -14.77 13.00 -34.12
C ILE A 19 -14.52 13.37 -32.65
N VAL A 20 -15.44 12.99 -31.78
CA VAL A 20 -15.22 13.05 -30.32
C VAL A 20 -14.29 11.90 -29.98
N ILE A 21 -12.99 12.19 -29.81
CA ILE A 21 -12.05 11.22 -29.24
C ILE A 21 -12.39 11.11 -27.76
N PRO A 22 -12.81 9.94 -27.24
CA PRO A 22 -12.98 9.75 -25.81
C PRO A 22 -11.60 9.88 -25.17
N VAL A 23 -11.37 10.96 -24.44
CA VAL A 23 -10.20 11.06 -23.56
C VAL A 23 -10.43 10.03 -22.46
N PRO A 24 -9.53 9.04 -22.27
CA PRO A 24 -9.66 8.11 -21.16
C PRO A 24 -9.70 8.91 -19.86
N ALA A 25 -10.70 8.62 -19.01
CA ALA A 25 -10.77 9.21 -17.69
C ALA A 25 -9.47 8.88 -16.96
N ALA A 26 -8.74 9.91 -16.53
CA ALA A 26 -7.62 9.72 -15.64
C ALA A 26 -8.17 9.10 -14.34
N THR A 27 -7.86 7.84 -14.10
CA THR A 27 -7.94 7.28 -12.74
C THR A 27 -7.00 8.14 -11.90
N ALA A 28 -7.55 8.95 -11.01
CA ALA A 28 -6.75 9.64 -10.01
C ALA A 28 -6.02 8.55 -9.20
N ASP A 29 -4.70 8.44 -9.36
CA ASP A 29 -3.89 7.63 -8.48
C ASP A 29 -4.07 8.18 -7.06
N VAL A 30 -4.65 7.35 -6.19
CA VAL A 30 -4.74 7.70 -4.77
C VAL A 30 -3.30 7.79 -4.26
N PRO A 31 -2.85 8.93 -3.72
CA PRO A 31 -1.49 9.06 -3.21
C PRO A 31 -1.26 8.01 -2.12
N PRO A 32 -0.05 7.45 -2.02
CA PRO A 32 0.26 6.45 -1.01
C PRO A 32 0.20 7.05 0.39
N ASP A 33 -0.09 6.22 1.39
CA ASP A 33 -0.11 6.65 2.80
C ASP A 33 1.28 7.12 3.24
N VAL A 34 2.32 6.49 2.69
CA VAL A 34 3.73 6.82 2.93
C VAL A 34 4.57 6.49 1.70
N ILE A 35 5.59 7.32 1.45
CA ILE A 35 6.71 7.02 0.56
C ILE A 35 7.97 7.02 1.40
N LEU A 36 8.70 5.92 1.39
CA LEU A 36 9.99 5.78 2.05
C LEU A 36 11.09 6.03 1.02
N ASP A 37 12.07 6.85 1.37
CA ASP A 37 13.22 7.13 0.51
C ASP A 37 13.95 5.85 0.10
N PRO A 38 14.65 5.87 -1.05
CA PRO A 38 15.52 4.76 -1.46
C PRO A 38 16.51 4.41 -0.34
N GLY A 39 16.67 3.11 -0.08
CA GLY A 39 17.53 2.63 1.00
C GLY A 39 16.87 2.57 2.38
N LEU A 40 15.61 3.02 2.53
CA LEU A 40 14.83 2.82 3.76
C LEU A 40 13.96 1.57 3.68
N GLY A 41 12.97 1.54 2.78
CA GLY A 41 12.06 0.38 2.63
C GLY A 41 12.59 -0.71 1.71
N CYS A 42 13.27 -0.31 0.63
CA CYS A 42 13.91 -1.18 -0.35
C CYS A 42 15.25 -0.57 -0.79
N PRO A 43 16.25 -1.38 -1.18
CA PRO A 43 17.62 -0.91 -1.39
C PRO A 43 17.81 0.04 -2.58
N GLY A 44 17.01 -0.08 -3.64
CA GLY A 44 17.28 0.63 -4.90
C GLY A 44 16.27 1.69 -5.30
N PHE A 45 15.16 1.82 -4.57
CA PHE A 45 14.06 2.69 -4.96
C PHE A 45 13.21 3.12 -3.76
N ALA A 46 12.51 4.23 -3.93
CA ALA A 46 11.54 4.75 -2.99
C ALA A 46 10.33 3.83 -2.93
N LEU A 47 10.03 3.28 -1.74
CA LEU A 47 8.91 2.36 -1.56
C LEU A 47 7.68 3.15 -1.10
N GLY A 48 6.65 3.15 -1.93
CA GLY A 48 5.32 3.62 -1.54
C GLY A 48 4.48 2.48 -0.97
N LEU A 49 3.70 2.79 0.06
CA LEU A 49 2.72 1.89 0.65
C LEU A 49 1.39 2.62 0.81
N SER A 50 0.32 2.05 0.25
CA SER A 50 -1.05 2.44 0.52
C SER A 50 -1.84 1.27 1.10
N ARG A 51 -2.79 1.60 1.97
CA ARG A 51 -3.74 0.65 2.54
C ARG A 51 -5.14 1.17 2.28
N SER A 52 -5.92 0.40 1.54
CA SER A 52 -7.34 0.66 1.32
C SER A 52 -8.16 -0.50 1.85
N ASP A 53 -9.48 -0.32 1.87
CA ASP A 53 -10.40 -1.29 2.46
C ASP A 53 -10.06 -1.62 3.92
N GLY A 54 -10.68 -2.67 4.45
CA GLY A 54 -10.47 -3.13 5.81
C GLY A 54 -11.44 -2.54 6.82
N ASN A 55 -11.44 -3.16 7.99
CA ASN A 55 -12.20 -2.76 9.16
C ASN A 55 -11.47 -3.32 10.39
N LEU A 56 -10.40 -2.61 10.77
CA LEU A 56 -9.57 -2.97 11.92
C LEU A 56 -10.15 -2.32 13.17
N VAL A 57 -10.27 -3.12 14.22
CA VAL A 57 -10.72 -2.72 15.54
C VAL A 57 -9.52 -2.68 16.45
N VAL A 58 -9.33 -1.52 17.09
CA VAL A 58 -8.25 -1.30 18.06
C VAL A 58 -8.81 -1.40 19.47
N LYS A 59 -8.23 -2.28 20.29
CA LYS A 59 -8.55 -2.44 21.71
C LYS A 59 -7.32 -2.22 22.58
N LYS A 60 -7.42 -1.25 23.48
CA LYS A 60 -6.39 -0.93 24.47
C LYS A 60 -6.70 -1.62 25.80
N PHE A 61 -5.67 -2.09 26.49
CA PHE A 61 -5.77 -2.70 27.80
C PHE A 61 -4.83 -1.98 28.76
N PHE A 62 -5.34 -1.69 29.95
CA PHE A 62 -4.64 -0.92 30.98
C PHE A 62 -4.50 -1.72 32.26
N ASP A 63 -3.44 -1.47 33.03
CA ASP A 63 -3.29 -2.00 34.38
C ASP A 63 -4.10 -1.20 35.41
N LYS A 64 -4.01 -1.59 36.68
CA LYS A 64 -4.69 -0.91 37.81
C LYS A 64 -4.26 0.55 38.02
N ASN A 65 -3.10 0.95 37.48
CA ASN A 65 -2.54 2.28 37.61
C ASN A 65 -2.87 3.15 36.38
N GLY A 66 -3.59 2.61 35.39
CA GLY A 66 -3.93 3.29 34.15
C GLY A 66 -2.83 3.24 33.08
N ASN A 67 -1.76 2.46 33.26
CA ASN A 67 -0.72 2.30 32.24
C ASN A 67 -1.20 1.33 31.15
N GLN A 68 -0.97 1.67 29.88
CA GLN A 68 -1.29 0.77 28.77
C GLN A 68 -0.31 -0.41 28.76
N VAL A 69 -0.83 -1.63 28.93
CA VAL A 69 -0.02 -2.87 28.96
C VAL A 69 -0.14 -3.69 27.69
N ARG A 70 -1.22 -3.48 26.92
CA ARG A 70 -1.44 -4.16 25.65
C ARG A 70 -2.29 -3.32 24.70
N LEU A 71 -1.98 -3.41 23.41
CA LEU A 71 -2.79 -2.96 22.29
C LEU A 71 -3.07 -4.16 21.41
N LEU A 72 -4.34 -4.38 21.06
CA LEU A 72 -4.75 -5.39 20.09
C LEU A 72 -5.41 -4.68 18.92
N GLU A 73 -4.90 -4.92 17.71
CA GLU A 73 -5.50 -4.51 16.47
C GLU A 73 -5.90 -5.76 15.70
N ALA A 74 -7.17 -5.89 15.33
CA ALA A 74 -7.71 -7.09 14.68
C ALA A 74 -8.92 -6.73 13.83
N GLY A 75 -9.23 -7.56 12.82
CA GLY A 75 -10.47 -7.40 12.07
C GLY A 75 -10.32 -7.81 10.62
N LYS A 76 -11.15 -7.22 9.75
CA LYS A 76 -11.01 -7.39 8.31
C LYS A 76 -9.75 -6.65 7.86
N GLY A 77 -8.81 -7.37 7.26
CA GLY A 77 -7.59 -6.76 6.77
C GLY A 77 -7.82 -5.83 5.57
N THR A 78 -6.79 -5.08 5.25
CA THR A 78 -6.69 -4.08 4.18
C THR A 78 -6.25 -4.70 2.85
N LEU A 79 -6.47 -3.99 1.75
CA LEU A 79 -5.72 -4.16 0.52
C LEU A 79 -4.43 -3.32 0.64
N ASN A 80 -3.29 -3.99 0.81
CA ASN A 80 -2.00 -3.33 0.86
C ASN A 80 -1.44 -3.23 -0.56
N THR A 81 -1.17 -2.03 -1.05
CA THR A 81 -0.50 -1.82 -2.34
C THR A 81 0.89 -1.25 -2.10
N TYR A 82 1.89 -1.99 -2.59
CA TYR A 82 3.27 -1.58 -2.58
C TYR A 82 3.64 -1.10 -3.98
N THR A 83 4.31 0.04 -4.07
CA THR A 83 4.68 0.66 -5.35
C THR A 83 6.14 1.08 -5.32
N ASN A 84 6.85 0.80 -6.41
CA ASN A 84 8.19 1.31 -6.66
C ASN A 84 8.09 2.72 -7.26
N TYR A 85 8.61 3.72 -6.57
CA TYR A 85 8.61 5.13 -7.00
C TYR A 85 9.92 5.59 -7.66
N GLY A 86 10.81 4.64 -7.98
CA GLY A 86 12.12 4.93 -8.57
C GLY A 86 13.15 5.46 -7.56
N PRO A 87 14.37 5.77 -8.01
CA PRO A 87 15.48 6.14 -7.14
C PRO A 87 15.56 7.64 -6.78
N ASP A 88 14.72 8.50 -7.36
CA ASP A 88 14.72 9.94 -7.07
C ASP A 88 13.75 10.24 -5.91
N PRO A 89 14.25 10.54 -4.69
CA PRO A 89 13.38 10.88 -3.56
C PRO A 89 12.73 12.27 -3.69
N VAL A 90 13.26 13.15 -4.54
CA VAL A 90 12.74 14.51 -4.74
C VAL A 90 11.55 14.51 -5.69
N ASN A 91 11.63 13.68 -6.75
CA ASN A 91 10.58 13.54 -7.75
C ASN A 91 10.18 12.06 -7.92
N PRO A 92 9.55 11.46 -6.91
CA PRO A 92 9.13 10.06 -6.98
C PRO A 92 8.07 9.87 -8.07
N VAL A 93 8.27 8.90 -8.97
CA VAL A 93 7.33 8.57 -10.05
C VAL A 93 6.86 7.14 -9.89
N ALA A 94 5.55 6.94 -9.78
CA ALA A 94 4.96 5.61 -9.63
C ALA A 94 5.35 4.70 -10.80
N GLY A 95 5.92 3.55 -10.48
CA GLY A 95 6.30 2.49 -11.41
C GLY A 95 5.50 1.23 -11.16
N LYS A 96 6.20 0.10 -11.03
CA LYS A 96 5.58 -1.20 -10.78
C LYS A 96 4.91 -1.22 -9.41
N SER A 97 3.74 -1.87 -9.33
CA SER A 97 3.01 -2.08 -8.09
C SER A 97 2.56 -3.52 -7.93
N ILE A 98 2.44 -3.96 -6.67
CA ILE A 98 1.76 -5.20 -6.29
C ILE A 98 0.72 -4.89 -5.22
N SER A 99 -0.45 -5.51 -5.33
CA SER A 99 -1.51 -5.39 -4.34
C SER A 99 -1.77 -6.73 -3.69
N ILE A 100 -1.81 -6.73 -2.36
CA ILE A 100 -1.98 -7.92 -1.53
C ILE A 100 -3.20 -7.71 -0.67
N ARG A 101 -4.24 -8.49 -0.94
CA ARG A 101 -5.42 -8.53 -0.07
C ARG A 101 -5.06 -9.26 1.21
N THR A 102 -5.24 -8.60 2.34
CA THR A 102 -5.05 -9.20 3.65
C THR A 102 -6.41 -9.66 4.16
N ASP A 103 -6.70 -10.96 4.05
CA ASP A 103 -8.02 -11.50 4.44
C ASP A 103 -8.23 -11.57 5.98
N GLY A 104 -7.25 -11.07 6.73
CA GLY A 104 -7.25 -10.95 8.18
C GLY A 104 -5.84 -10.68 8.68
N SER A 105 -5.74 -9.72 9.60
CA SER A 105 -4.52 -9.43 10.32
C SER A 105 -4.85 -9.18 11.79
N VAL A 106 -4.02 -9.73 12.67
CA VAL A 106 -4.08 -9.45 14.10
C VAL A 106 -2.69 -9.06 14.56
N THR A 107 -2.58 -7.89 15.19
CA THR A 107 -1.37 -7.41 15.85
C THR A 107 -1.65 -7.27 17.33
N SER A 108 -0.88 -7.98 18.15
CA SER A 108 -0.89 -7.84 19.61
C SER A 108 0.42 -7.24 20.06
N THR A 109 0.37 -5.99 20.50
CA THR A 109 1.51 -5.24 21.03
C THR A 109 1.45 -5.29 22.56
N LYS A 110 2.51 -5.79 23.18
CA LYS A 110 2.72 -5.78 24.63
C LYS A 110 3.75 -4.72 24.98
N PHE A 111 3.43 -3.88 25.96
CA PHE A 111 4.35 -2.91 26.54
C PHE A 111 4.98 -3.54 27.77
N ASN A 112 6.29 -3.79 27.73
CA ASN A 112 6.98 -4.46 28.81
C ASN A 112 7.41 -3.45 29.90
N PRO A 113 7.58 -3.89 31.16
CA PRO A 113 7.99 -3.01 32.25
C PRO A 113 9.38 -2.37 32.08
N ASP A 114 10.24 -2.98 31.27
CA ASP A 114 11.58 -2.47 30.94
C ASP A 114 11.57 -1.39 29.85
N GLY A 115 10.40 -1.01 29.34
CA GLY A 115 10.23 -0.02 28.27
C GLY A 115 10.32 -0.60 26.86
N THR A 116 10.69 -1.88 26.71
CA THR A 116 10.65 -2.55 25.41
C THR A 116 9.21 -2.85 24.99
N ILE A 117 9.00 -2.98 23.68
CA ILE A 117 7.73 -3.39 23.12
C ILE A 117 7.92 -4.76 22.47
N THR A 118 6.99 -5.69 22.72
CA THR A 118 6.93 -6.95 21.97
C THR A 118 5.69 -6.95 21.11
N VAL A 119 5.86 -7.13 19.80
CA VAL A 119 4.77 -7.26 18.85
C VAL A 119 4.68 -8.70 18.38
N THR A 120 3.49 -9.28 18.49
CA THR A 120 3.14 -10.55 17.85
C THR A 120 2.06 -10.28 16.82
N ALA A 121 2.36 -10.55 15.55
CA ALA A 121 1.44 -10.36 14.45
C ALA A 121 1.10 -11.72 13.82
N THR A 122 -0.17 -11.97 13.51
CA THR A 122 -0.66 -13.21 12.89
C THR A 122 -1.58 -12.92 11.71
N GLY A 123 -1.65 -13.85 10.76
CA GLY A 123 -2.36 -13.65 9.49
C GLY A 123 -1.46 -12.94 8.49
N HIS A 124 -1.97 -11.92 7.81
CA HIS A 124 -1.23 -11.17 6.80
C HIS A 124 -0.63 -9.88 7.38
N ASN A 125 0.69 -9.78 7.44
CA ASN A 125 1.39 -8.62 8.01
C ASN A 125 2.58 -8.21 7.16
N GLY A 126 2.64 -6.93 6.78
CA GLY A 126 3.84 -6.34 6.19
C GLY A 126 4.78 -5.88 7.30
N LEU A 127 6.06 -6.19 7.19
CA LEU A 127 7.11 -5.67 8.05
C LEU A 127 8.19 -5.03 7.18
N ILE A 128 8.55 -3.80 7.53
CA ILE A 128 9.64 -3.04 6.93
C ILE A 128 10.76 -3.00 7.95
N MET A 129 11.93 -3.50 7.59
CA MET A 129 13.15 -3.43 8.39
C MET A 129 14.04 -2.36 7.79
N TYR A 130 14.41 -1.37 8.60
CA TYR A 130 15.33 -0.30 8.23
C TYR A 130 16.80 -0.71 8.43
N PRO A 131 17.76 0.07 7.89
CA PRO A 131 19.19 -0.26 8.02
C PRO A 131 19.69 -0.41 9.47
N THR A 132 19.05 0.25 10.43
CA THR A 132 19.39 0.18 11.87
C THR A 132 18.79 -1.01 12.60
N ASP A 133 17.84 -1.72 11.98
CA ASP A 133 17.12 -2.81 12.61
C ASP A 133 17.93 -4.12 12.61
N VAL A 134 17.39 -5.17 13.25
CA VAL A 134 18.05 -6.48 13.39
C VAL A 134 17.13 -7.60 12.90
N PRO A 135 17.49 -8.35 11.84
CA PRO A 135 18.64 -8.13 10.96
C PRO A 135 18.52 -6.79 10.23
N ALA A 136 19.69 -6.23 9.85
CA ALA A 136 19.75 -4.95 9.15
C ALA A 136 19.00 -5.02 7.82
N GLY A 137 18.13 -4.02 7.60
CA GLY A 137 17.50 -3.75 6.31
C GLY A 137 18.44 -3.06 5.31
N PRO A 138 17.91 -2.43 4.25
CA PRO A 138 16.48 -2.22 3.98
C PRO A 138 15.81 -3.47 3.39
N THR A 139 14.74 -3.94 4.05
CA THR A 139 13.88 -4.98 3.49
C THR A 139 12.41 -4.65 3.75
N THR A 140 11.57 -5.02 2.80
CA THR A 140 10.11 -5.06 3.00
C THR A 140 9.62 -6.45 2.70
N THR A 141 9.00 -7.08 3.68
CA THR A 141 8.48 -8.44 3.56
C THR A 141 7.02 -8.47 3.93
N GLN A 142 6.20 -9.03 3.04
CA GLN A 142 4.83 -9.38 3.36
C GLN A 142 4.80 -10.82 3.86
N TYR A 143 4.45 -11.00 5.13
CA TYR A 143 4.27 -12.32 5.73
C TYR A 143 2.81 -12.75 5.70
N THR A 144 2.62 -14.06 5.55
CA THR A 144 1.36 -14.78 5.80
C THR A 144 1.64 -15.90 6.78
N GLY A 145 1.29 -15.71 8.04
CA GLY A 145 1.62 -16.63 9.13
C GLY A 145 1.76 -15.90 10.46
N LYS A 146 2.89 -16.04 11.13
CA LYS A 146 3.19 -15.35 12.40
C LYS A 146 4.53 -14.63 12.32
N ILE A 147 4.57 -13.42 12.86
CA ILE A 147 5.78 -12.62 13.08
C ILE A 147 5.84 -12.30 14.57
N VAL A 148 7.03 -12.39 15.16
CA VAL A 148 7.32 -11.80 16.46
C VAL A 148 8.54 -10.91 16.32
N TYR A 149 8.42 -9.67 16.75
CA TYR A 149 9.53 -8.74 16.81
C TYR A 149 9.44 -7.87 18.06
N THR A 150 10.58 -7.33 18.49
CA THR A 150 10.65 -6.36 19.58
C THR A 150 11.03 -4.98 19.05
N ILE A 151 10.67 -3.95 19.80
CA ILE A 151 11.09 -2.58 19.55
C ILE A 151 11.73 -2.03 20.82
N GLU A 152 12.96 -1.53 20.69
CA GLU A 152 13.69 -0.84 21.75
C GLU A 152 14.30 0.43 21.19
N ALA A 153 13.99 1.59 21.79
CA ALA A 153 14.44 2.90 21.30
C ALA A 153 14.17 3.16 19.78
N GLY A 154 13.10 2.55 19.24
CA GLY A 154 12.75 2.65 17.82
C GLY A 154 13.43 1.63 16.89
N ILE A 155 14.35 0.82 17.41
CA ILE A 155 15.03 -0.25 16.65
C ILE A 155 14.19 -1.52 16.70
N PHE A 156 13.87 -2.08 15.54
CA PHE A 156 13.12 -3.32 15.42
C PHE A 156 14.10 -4.49 15.47
N THR A 157 13.79 -5.52 16.25
CA THR A 157 14.50 -6.80 16.22
C THR A 157 13.52 -7.91 15.87
N LEU A 158 13.69 -8.51 14.71
CA LEU A 158 12.94 -9.68 14.27
C LEU A 158 13.34 -10.89 15.11
N VAL A 159 12.43 -11.35 15.96
CA VAL A 159 12.66 -12.47 16.87
C VAL A 159 12.37 -13.80 16.18
N SER A 160 11.22 -13.89 15.49
CA SER A 160 10.86 -15.13 14.77
C SER A 160 9.79 -14.89 13.71
N THR A 161 9.77 -15.75 12.71
CA THR A 161 8.71 -15.82 11.71
C THR A 161 8.32 -17.27 11.45
N THR A 162 7.06 -17.50 11.11
CA THR A 162 6.57 -18.78 10.59
C THR A 162 5.53 -18.53 9.49
N GLY A 163 5.42 -19.47 8.55
CA GLY A 163 4.51 -19.35 7.41
C GLY A 163 5.23 -18.92 6.14
N ARG A 164 4.58 -18.13 5.30
CA ARG A 164 5.12 -17.64 4.02
C ARG A 164 5.66 -16.22 4.18
N ALA A 165 6.73 -15.93 3.44
CA ALA A 165 7.33 -14.61 3.34
C ALA A 165 7.48 -14.25 1.86
N LEU A 166 6.91 -13.12 1.44
CA LEU A 166 7.10 -12.54 0.11
C LEU A 166 8.06 -11.35 0.23
N ASP A 167 9.19 -11.42 -0.49
CA ASP A 167 10.06 -10.27 -0.68
C ASP A 167 9.39 -9.26 -1.62
N VAL A 168 8.91 -8.16 -1.04
CA VAL A 168 8.24 -7.09 -1.78
C VAL A 168 9.23 -6.32 -2.64
N CYS A 169 10.46 -6.13 -2.14
CA CYS A 169 11.47 -5.38 -2.87
C CYS A 169 11.90 -6.12 -4.13
N ASP A 170 12.03 -7.44 -4.08
CA ASP A 170 12.32 -8.25 -5.26
C ASP A 170 11.15 -8.32 -6.24
N ALA A 171 9.92 -8.49 -5.73
CA ALA A 171 8.72 -8.53 -6.55
C ALA A 171 8.46 -7.24 -7.34
N LEU A 172 9.00 -6.11 -6.88
CA LEU A 172 8.84 -4.78 -7.48
C LEU A 172 9.99 -4.34 -8.39
N LYS A 173 11.04 -5.16 -8.56
CA LYS A 173 12.07 -4.93 -9.58
C LYS A 173 11.55 -5.23 -10.99
#